data_AF-A0A0D7VXH4-F1
#
_entry.id   AF-A0A0D7VXH4-F1
#
_cell.length_a   1.000
_cell.length_b   1.000
_cell.length_c   1.000
_cell.angle_alpha   90.00
_cell.angle_beta   90.00
_cell.angle_gamma   90.00
#
_symmetry.space_group_name_H-M   'P 1'
#
loop_
_entity.id
_entity.type
_entity.pdbx_description
1 polymer ?
#
loop_
_entity_poly.entity_id
_entity_poly.type
_entity_poly.pdbx_seq_one_letter_code
_entity_poly.pdbx_strand_id
1 'polypeptide(L)'
;MKKNIYNILKGTFLVSDDAFKNWRFILFVSFLAIVMIASSHSADKKVYEIARMKEQVKELRSEFVDGRSRLMKIKMESSVVEIMNKKGLAVSVIPPKKIIVKAQE
;
A
#
# COMPACT_ATOMS: atom_id res chain seq x y z
N MET A 1 -1.76 9.06 56.80
CA MET A 1 -1.77 8.33 55.50
C MET A 1 -2.94 7.37 55.35
N LYS A 2 -3.22 6.45 56.28
CA LYS A 2 -4.33 5.47 56.17
C LYS A 2 -5.73 6.10 55.99
N LYS A 3 -6.03 7.23 56.67
CA LYS A 3 -7.33 7.92 56.57
C LYS A 3 -7.62 8.52 55.17
N ASN A 4 -6.60 9.04 54.48
CA ASN A 4 -6.80 9.66 53.14
C ASN A 4 -7.15 8.60 52.09
N ILE A 5 -6.47 7.46 52.09
CA ILE A 5 -6.79 6.33 51.20
C ILE A 5 -8.19 5.79 51.49
N TYR A 6 -8.56 5.72 52.78
CA TYR A 6 -9.89 5.25 53.20
C TYR A 6 -11.02 6.21 52.78
N ASN A 7 -10.78 7.52 52.78
CA ASN A 7 -11.74 8.52 52.32
C ASN A 7 -11.88 8.53 50.78
N ILE A 8 -10.81 8.22 50.04
CA ILE A 8 -10.87 8.02 48.58
C ILE A 8 -11.71 6.78 48.26
N LEU A 9 -11.48 5.66 48.97
CA LEU A 9 -12.27 4.43 48.80
C LEU A 9 -13.75 4.61 49.17
N LYS A 10 -14.05 5.41 50.19
CA LYS A 10 -15.42 5.76 50.59
C LYS A 10 -16.10 6.78 49.68
N GLY A 11 -15.42 7.24 48.62
CA GLY A 11 -16.00 8.16 47.65
C GLY A 11 -16.28 9.55 48.22
N THR A 12 -15.58 9.98 49.27
CA THR A 12 -15.79 11.31 49.87
C THR A 12 -15.56 12.44 48.85
N PHE A 13 -14.73 12.20 47.83
CA PHE A 13 -14.51 13.07 46.66
C PHE A 13 -15.78 13.29 45.80
N LEU A 14 -16.73 12.36 45.82
CA LEU A 14 -17.98 12.43 45.06
C LEU A 14 -19.12 13.13 45.83
N VAL A 15 -19.00 13.28 47.16
CA VAL A 15 -20.11 13.71 48.04
C VAL A 15 -19.77 14.95 48.88
N SER A 16 -18.49 15.34 48.98
CA SER A 16 -18.07 16.58 49.66
C SER A 16 -18.54 17.84 48.93
N ASP A 17 -18.53 19.01 49.57
CA ASP A 17 -18.99 20.29 48.99
C ASP A 17 -18.34 20.65 47.63
N ASP A 18 -17.14 20.13 47.34
CA ASP A 18 -16.43 20.31 46.06
C ASP A 18 -16.75 19.23 44.99
N ALA A 19 -17.77 18.39 45.22
CA ALA A 19 -18.17 17.26 44.37
C ALA A 19 -18.48 17.66 42.92
N PHE A 20 -18.97 18.88 42.70
CA PHE A 20 -19.30 19.36 41.35
C PHE A 20 -18.06 19.49 40.45
N LYS A 21 -16.93 19.94 41.01
CA LYS A 21 -15.64 20.04 40.30
C LYS A 21 -15.09 18.66 39.93
N ASN A 22 -15.28 17.71 40.85
CA ASN A 22 -14.85 16.33 40.76
C ASN A 22 -15.65 15.54 39.71
N TRP A 23 -16.96 15.75 39.64
CA TRP A 23 -17.82 15.17 38.61
C TRP A 23 -17.44 15.64 37.20
N ARG A 24 -17.17 16.95 37.03
CA ARG A 24 -16.70 17.49 35.75
C ARG A 24 -15.36 16.88 35.31
N PHE A 25 -14.46 16.65 36.26
CA PHE A 25 -13.18 15.98 35.97
C PHE A 25 -13.36 14.50 35.57
N ILE A 26 -14.22 13.76 36.25
CA ILE A 26 -14.51 12.36 35.91
C ILE A 26 -15.13 12.27 34.51
N LEU A 27 -16.12 13.10 34.20
CA LEU A 27 -16.72 13.15 32.86
C LEU A 27 -15.69 13.49 31.79
N PHE A 28 -14.76 14.41 32.07
CA PHE A 28 -13.68 14.74 31.16
C PHE A 28 -12.76 13.54 30.87
N VAL A 29 -12.33 12.82 31.91
CA VAL A 29 -11.48 11.63 31.74
C VAL A 29 -12.23 10.49 31.06
N SER A 30 -13.50 10.26 31.40
CA SER A 30 -14.34 9.27 30.73
C SER A 30 -14.54 9.60 29.24
N PHE A 31 -14.78 10.87 28.91
CA PHE A 31 -14.86 11.32 27.52
C PHE A 31 -13.53 11.08 26.79
N LEU A 32 -12.40 11.41 27.41
CA LEU A 32 -11.08 11.19 26.83
C LEU A 32 -10.79 9.70 26.59
N ALA A 33 -11.23 8.84 27.52
CA ALA A 33 -11.12 7.39 27.37
C ALA A 33 -11.94 6.87 26.18
N ILE A 34 -13.17 7.38 25.98
CA ILE A 34 -14.00 7.04 24.82
C ILE A 34 -13.32 7.47 23.51
N VAL A 35 -12.77 8.69 23.47
CA VAL A 35 -12.04 9.21 22.30
C VAL A 35 -10.83 8.33 21.99
N MET A 36 -10.08 7.88 23.02
CA MET A 36 -8.93 7.00 22.84
C MET A 36 -9.34 5.65 22.25
N ILE A 37 -10.42 5.03 22.76
CA ILE A 37 -10.94 3.76 22.24
C ILE A 37 -11.37 3.90 20.77
N ALA A 38 -12.12 4.97 20.46
CA ALA A 38 -12.59 5.23 19.10
C ALA A 38 -11.43 5.49 18.12
N SER A 39 -10.40 6.22 18.56
CA SER A 39 -9.20 6.47 17.77
C SER A 39 -8.43 5.19 17.48
N SER A 40 -8.25 4.31 18.48
CA SER A 40 -7.58 3.02 18.31
C SER A 40 -8.30 2.13 17.31
N HIS A 41 -9.63 2.01 17.41
CA HIS A 41 -10.40 1.20 16.47
C HIS A 41 -10.31 1.74 15.02
N SER A 42 -10.26 3.06 14.86
CA SER A 42 -10.07 3.69 13.55
C SER A 42 -8.67 3.41 12.97
N ALA A 43 -7.64 3.34 13.83
CA ALA A 43 -6.29 2.95 13.43
C ALA A 43 -6.25 1.49 12.97
N ASP A 44 -6.88 0.58 13.72
CA ASP A 44 -6.94 -0.85 13.36
C ASP A 44 -7.59 -1.04 11.98
N LYS A 45 -8.73 -0.38 11.73
CA LYS A 45 -9.41 -0.43 10.43
C LYS A 45 -8.48 0.01 9.28
N LYS A 46 -7.73 1.12 9.48
CA LYS A 46 -6.77 1.61 8.47
C LYS A 46 -5.66 0.58 8.23
N VAL A 47 -5.16 -0.10 9.26
CA VAL A 47 -4.13 -1.14 9.11
C VAL A 47 -4.64 -2.29 8.25
N TYR A 48 -5.88 -2.75 8.45
CA TYR A 48 -6.50 -3.77 7.60
C TYR A 48 -6.66 -3.30 6.15
N GLU A 49 -7.10 -2.06 5.94
CA GLU A 49 -7.21 -1.47 4.60
C GLU A 49 -5.85 -1.41 3.90
N ILE A 50 -4.79 -1.00 4.62
CA ILE A 50 -3.41 -0.98 4.10
C ILE A 50 -2.96 -2.38 3.71
N ALA A 51 -3.21 -3.39 4.54
CA ALA A 51 -2.86 -4.78 4.24
C ALA A 51 -3.56 -5.27 2.96
N ARG A 52 -4.86 -4.97 2.81
CA ARG A 52 -5.63 -5.32 1.59
C ARG A 52 -5.07 -4.63 0.35
N MET A 53 -4.81 -3.32 0.42
CA MET A 53 -4.25 -2.57 -0.71
C MET A 53 -2.85 -3.07 -1.08
N LYS A 54 -2.03 -3.45 -0.09
CA LYS A 54 -0.69 -4.00 -0.34
C LYS A 54 -0.75 -5.32 -1.11
N GLU A 55 -1.71 -6.19 -0.81
CA GLU A 55 -1.86 -7.44 -1.56
C GLU A 55 -2.32 -7.16 -3.00
N GLN A 56 -3.24 -6.21 -3.21
CA GLN A 56 -3.64 -5.78 -4.55
C GLN A 56 -2.46 -5.25 -5.38
N VAL A 57 -1.61 -4.41 -4.78
CA VAL A 57 -0.40 -3.90 -5.45
C VAL A 57 0.55 -5.03 -5.82
N LYS A 58 0.70 -6.03 -4.94
CA LYS A 58 1.55 -7.20 -5.19
C LYS A 58 1.02 -8.06 -6.34
N GLU A 59 -0.29 -8.29 -6.38
CA GLU A 59 -0.97 -9.02 -7.46
C GLU A 59 -0.78 -8.30 -8.81
N LEU A 60 -1.09 -7.01 -8.88
CA LEU A 60 -0.90 -6.19 -10.09
C LEU A 60 0.55 -6.17 -10.55
N ARG A 61 1.50 -6.12 -9.62
CA ARG A 61 2.93 -6.18 -9.95
C ARG A 61 3.32 -7.53 -10.51
N SER A 62 2.74 -8.61 -9.99
CA SER A 62 2.95 -9.96 -10.52
C SER A 62 2.44 -10.06 -11.96
N GLU A 63 1.22 -9.59 -12.23
CA GLU A 63 0.65 -9.54 -13.58
C GLU A 63 1.50 -8.71 -14.54
N PHE A 64 1.98 -7.54 -14.09
CA PHE A 64 2.85 -6.69 -14.90
C PHE A 64 4.16 -7.39 -15.28
N VAL A 65 4.83 -8.04 -14.33
CA VAL A 65 6.09 -8.75 -14.58
C VAL A 65 5.89 -9.91 -15.54
N ASP A 66 4.81 -10.66 -15.39
CA ASP A 66 4.45 -11.77 -16.25
C ASP A 66 4.11 -11.29 -17.68
N GLY A 67 3.29 -10.23 -17.81
CA GLY A 67 2.99 -9.59 -19.09
C GLY A 67 4.23 -9.04 -19.79
N ARG A 68 5.11 -8.35 -19.06
CA ARG A 68 6.40 -7.86 -19.57
C ARG A 68 7.27 -9.01 -20.07
N SER A 69 7.32 -10.11 -19.32
CA SER A 69 8.13 -11.29 -19.68
C SER A 69 7.61 -11.96 -20.95
N ARG A 70 6.28 -12.08 -21.10
CA ARG A 70 5.66 -12.56 -22.36
C ARG A 70 5.98 -11.66 -23.54
N LEU A 71 5.83 -10.35 -23.38
CA LEU A 71 6.15 -9.38 -24.43
C LEU A 71 7.62 -9.50 -24.87
N MET A 72 8.54 -9.61 -23.91
CA MET A 72 9.95 -9.77 -24.21
C MET A 72 10.20 -11.03 -25.03
N LYS A 73 9.64 -12.18 -24.62
CA LYS A 73 9.74 -13.43 -25.39
C LYS A 73 9.26 -13.27 -26.83
N ILE A 74 8.10 -12.64 -27.04
CA ILE A 74 7.56 -12.41 -28.40
C ILE A 74 8.46 -11.46 -29.21
N LYS A 75 9.03 -10.44 -28.56
CA LYS A 75 9.91 -9.45 -29.19
C LYS A 75 11.32 -10.00 -29.51
N MET A 76 11.74 -11.12 -28.91
CA MET A 76 13.06 -11.69 -29.16
C MET A 76 13.26 -11.95 -30.65
N GLU A 77 14.42 -11.54 -31.16
CA GLU A 77 14.77 -11.73 -32.57
C GLU A 77 14.67 -13.20 -32.99
N SER A 78 15.12 -14.13 -32.13
CA SER A 78 15.00 -15.57 -32.37
C SER A 78 13.54 -16.02 -32.54
N SER A 79 12.62 -15.51 -31.71
CA SER A 79 11.19 -15.82 -31.81
C SER A 79 10.56 -15.21 -33.06
N VAL A 80 10.95 -13.98 -33.44
CA VAL A 80 10.51 -13.35 -34.69
C VAL A 80 11.01 -14.14 -35.90
N VAL A 81 12.29 -14.54 -35.91
CA VAL A 81 12.89 -15.35 -36.97
C VAL A 81 12.20 -16.70 -37.09
N GLU A 82 11.90 -17.38 -35.98
CA GLU A 82 11.17 -18.65 -36.00
C GLU A 82 9.76 -18.51 -36.62
N ILE A 83 9.03 -17.44 -36.25
CA ILE A 83 7.70 -17.15 -36.80
C ILE A 83 7.77 -16.79 -38.29
N MET A 84 8.76 -16.01 -38.70
CA MET A 84 8.94 -15.58 -40.10
C MET A 84 9.40 -16.73 -41.00
N ASN A 85 10.24 -17.64 -40.49
CA ASN A 85 10.62 -18.86 -41.20
C ASN A 85 9.41 -19.73 -41.54
N LYS A 86 8.43 -19.87 -40.62
CA LYS A 86 7.17 -20.57 -40.88
C LYS A 86 6.33 -19.91 -41.98
N LYS A 87 6.53 -18.61 -42.23
CA LYS A 87 5.90 -17.85 -43.31
C LYS A 87 6.73 -17.82 -44.60
N GLY A 88 7.85 -18.55 -44.66
CA GLY A 88 8.74 -18.60 -45.82
C GLY A 88 9.68 -17.40 -45.95
N LEU A 89 9.79 -16.55 -44.92
CA LEU A 89 10.68 -15.39 -44.88
C LEU A 89 11.95 -15.72 -44.11
N ALA A 90 13.11 -15.48 -44.70
CA ALA A 90 14.42 -15.74 -44.10
C ALA A 90 15.23 -14.44 -43.94
N VAL A 91 16.10 -14.42 -42.93
CA VAL A 91 17.03 -13.30 -42.72
C VAL A 91 18.12 -13.34 -43.80
N SER A 92 18.40 -12.19 -44.43
CA SER A 92 19.50 -12.10 -45.39
C SER A 92 20.84 -12.26 -44.66
N VAL A 93 21.63 -13.24 -45.08
CA VAL A 93 23.02 -13.42 -44.62
C VAL A 93 23.93 -12.34 -45.20
N ILE A 94 23.55 -11.77 -46.35
CA ILE A 94 24.32 -10.77 -47.08
C ILE A 94 23.82 -9.38 -46.70
N PRO A 95 24.69 -8.48 -46.22
CA PRO A 95 24.30 -7.11 -45.90
C PRO A 95 23.87 -6.34 -47.17
N PRO A 96 22.91 -5.41 -47.06
CA PRO A 96 22.46 -4.62 -48.21
C PRO A 96 23.59 -3.72 -48.72
N LYS A 97 23.76 -3.66 -50.04
CA LYS A 97 24.71 -2.74 -50.68
C LYS A 97 24.11 -1.34 -50.75
N LYS A 98 24.77 -0.35 -50.15
CA LYS A 98 24.43 1.06 -50.33
C LYS A 98 24.85 1.51 -51.72
N ILE A 99 23.88 1.80 -52.58
CA ILE A 99 24.14 2.42 -53.88
C ILE A 99 24.26 3.93 -53.64
N ILE A 100 25.44 4.49 -53.91
CA ILE A 100 25.67 5.93 -53.90
C ILE A 100 25.76 6.36 -55.36
N VAL A 101 24.76 7.09 -55.83
CA VAL A 101 24.76 7.67 -57.19
C VAL A 101 25.66 8.90 -57.16
N LYS A 102 26.77 8.88 -57.92
CA LYS A 102 27.54 10.10 -58.18
C LYS A 102 26.79 10.91 -59.23
N ALA A 103 26.53 12.18 -58.95
CA ALA A 103 26.06 13.12 -59.97
C ALA A 103 27.14 13.24 -61.05
N GLN A 104 26.74 13.19 -62.31
CA GLN A 104 27.59 13.31 -63.49
C GLN A 104 28.04 14.78 -63.60
N GLU A 105 29.36 15.01 -63.70
CA GLU A 105 29.93 16.35 -63.96
C GLU A 105 29.38 16.97 -65.24
#